data_AF-K1Y374-F1
#
_entry.id   AF-K1Y374-F1
#
_cell.length_a   1.000
_cell.length_b   1.000
_cell.length_c   1.000
_cell.angle_alpha   90.00
_cell.angle_beta   90.00
_cell.angle_gamma   90.00
#
_symmetry.space_group_name_H-M   'P 1'
#
loop_
_entity.id
_entity.type
_entity.pdbx_description
1 polymer ?
#
loop_
_entity_poly.entity_id
_entity_poly.type
_entity_poly.pdbx_seq_one_letter_code
_entity_poly.pdbx_strand_id
1 'polypeptide(L)'
;AEDNFRGYVDIASGKAYLFDGDKGGLKQIDVPDDMADEVATLRESLMESVAETDDDLIEKFLEEGELTPDEIQTGLKNGLAKSAIAPICVCSAAQNKGISPILDVINMYMPSPADRPSIQAKKVNGEPVEVQPQADQPFAALVFKTMADPYTGRLTIFRIYSGTLQGDTFYNSTKKTSERFGQLYVLEGKEQKPVDSVGPGMIIAVAKLKETVTGDTLCDPANPIVFTPPEPLKPVISYAVSAKKGDEEKVFSSITKMLDEDLTLQLTRQQQTKQVLISGVGRVHLDVVGARIKKKFGVEMELSTPKIPYMETIRGSARVQGKHKKQSGGRGQYGDCWIEISPLPGGGYEFVDKIIGGVIPQQYRPAVDKGIQEAMEKGVLAGYPVIDIKVALVDGSFHNVDSSEMAFKIAGSLAFKKGAQEAGLILLEPYVNMEIRVGKDHVGDIMGDLNSRRGKVMGMDSMDGLEIINAQVPQAEILSYATDLTSMTGGLGSFSVSFSHYEEVPAQIAEKVIAEANLGD
;
A
#
# COMPACT_ATOMS: atom_id res chain seq x y z
N ALA A 1 25.57 1.20 -32.77
CA ALA A 1 26.50 1.58 -31.67
C ALA A 1 26.83 0.37 -30.81
N GLU A 2 25.83 -0.39 -30.34
CA GLU A 2 26.02 -1.55 -29.45
C GLU A 2 26.93 -2.67 -30.02
N ASP A 3 26.82 -2.98 -31.32
CA ASP A 3 27.63 -4.05 -31.95
C ASP A 3 29.15 -3.77 -31.98
N ASN A 4 29.55 -2.50 -31.84
CA ASN A 4 30.96 -2.08 -31.86
C ASN A 4 31.52 -1.81 -30.46
N PHE A 5 30.82 -2.19 -29.39
CA PHE A 5 31.33 -2.06 -28.02
C PHE A 5 32.39 -3.13 -27.72
N ARG A 6 33.66 -2.73 -27.81
CA ARG A 6 34.84 -3.62 -27.75
C ARG A 6 35.70 -3.45 -26.50
N GLY A 7 35.53 -2.36 -25.77
CA GLY A 7 36.34 -2.05 -24.60
C GLY A 7 35.87 -0.78 -23.88
N TYR A 8 36.64 -0.36 -22.88
CA TYR A 8 36.44 0.90 -22.16
C TYR A 8 37.79 1.53 -21.81
N VAL A 9 37.77 2.84 -21.54
CA VAL A 9 38.91 3.57 -20.98
C VAL A 9 38.54 3.96 -19.55
N ASP A 10 39.39 3.58 -18.60
CA ASP A 10 39.29 4.07 -17.22
C ASP A 10 39.93 5.45 -17.15
N ILE A 11 39.10 6.48 -17.04
CA ILE A 11 39.51 7.88 -17.01
C ILE A 11 40.32 8.20 -15.74
N ALA A 12 40.03 7.53 -14.61
CA ALA A 12 40.73 7.77 -13.35
C ALA A 12 42.17 7.24 -13.41
N SER A 13 42.37 6.01 -13.90
CA SER A 13 43.70 5.42 -14.04
C SER A 13 44.43 5.74 -15.35
N GLY A 14 43.73 6.28 -16.35
CA GLY A 14 44.26 6.58 -17.69
C GLY A 14 44.54 5.32 -18.54
N LYS A 15 43.95 4.18 -18.20
CA LYS A 15 44.22 2.88 -18.85
C LYS A 15 43.06 2.44 -19.74
N ALA A 16 43.37 1.88 -20.90
CA ALA A 16 42.38 1.31 -21.81
C ALA A 16 42.34 -0.23 -21.70
N TYR A 17 41.14 -0.79 -21.83
CA TYR A 17 40.89 -2.22 -21.72
C TYR A 17 39.99 -2.70 -22.85
N LEU A 18 40.38 -3.78 -23.53
CA LEU A 18 39.51 -4.52 -24.44
C LEU A 18 38.85 -5.69 -23.73
N PHE A 19 37.61 -6.00 -24.09
CA PHE A 19 36.95 -7.21 -23.64
C PHE A 19 37.56 -8.43 -24.34
N ASP A 20 37.97 -9.42 -23.56
CA ASP A 20 38.58 -10.66 -24.02
C ASP A 20 37.70 -11.87 -23.67
N GLY A 21 37.26 -12.57 -24.71
CA GLY A 21 36.36 -13.72 -24.63
C GLY A 21 34.93 -13.42 -24.13
N ASP A 22 34.12 -14.47 -24.04
CA ASP A 22 32.69 -14.37 -23.71
C ASP A 22 32.40 -14.33 -22.20
N LYS A 23 33.44 -14.43 -21.37
CA LYS A 23 33.34 -14.49 -19.89
C LYS A 23 33.76 -13.18 -19.21
N GLY A 24 33.86 -12.09 -19.96
CA GLY A 24 34.18 -10.77 -19.42
C GLY A 24 35.64 -10.60 -19.01
N GLY A 25 36.56 -11.30 -19.67
CA GLY A 25 37.99 -11.06 -19.50
C GLY A 25 38.39 -9.67 -19.99
N LEU A 26 39.51 -9.15 -19.51
CA LEU A 26 40.02 -7.82 -19.85
C LEU A 26 41.46 -7.93 -20.30
N LYS A 27 41.77 -7.27 -21.42
CA LYS A 27 43.13 -7.09 -21.91
C LYS A 27 43.46 -5.61 -21.93
N GLN A 28 44.44 -5.21 -21.11
CA GLN A 28 44.94 -3.84 -21.12
C GLN A 28 45.61 -3.54 -22.47
N ILE A 29 45.32 -2.38 -23.02
CA ILE A 29 45.92 -1.81 -24.22
C ILE A 29 46.29 -0.34 -23.94
N ASP A 30 47.07 0.26 -24.84
CA ASP A 30 47.24 1.71 -24.85
C ASP A 30 45.94 2.39 -25.30
N VAL A 31 45.72 3.62 -24.83
CA VAL A 31 44.57 4.41 -25.25
C VAL A 31 44.66 4.64 -26.76
N PRO A 32 43.62 4.29 -27.54
CA PRO A 32 43.61 4.53 -28.98
C PRO A 32 43.82 6.02 -29.32
N ASP A 33 44.66 6.31 -30.30
CA ASP A 33 45.02 7.69 -30.70
C ASP A 33 43.79 8.53 -31.09
N ASP A 34 42.75 7.90 -31.66
CA ASP A 34 41.50 8.53 -32.04
C ASP A 34 40.62 8.96 -30.85
N MET A 35 40.92 8.47 -29.65
CA MET A 35 40.22 8.80 -28.40
C MET A 35 41.06 9.68 -27.46
N ALA A 36 42.32 9.96 -27.78
CA ALA A 36 43.25 10.63 -26.86
C ALA A 36 42.74 12.01 -26.40
N ASP A 37 42.25 12.82 -27.32
CA ASP A 37 41.71 14.16 -27.01
C ASP A 37 40.45 14.08 -26.13
N GLU A 38 39.54 13.15 -26.43
CA GLU A 38 38.31 12.95 -25.66
C GLU A 38 38.62 12.47 -24.24
N VAL A 39 39.56 11.54 -24.09
CA VAL A 39 40.01 11.02 -22.78
C VAL A 39 40.66 12.14 -21.96
N ALA A 40 41.45 13.02 -22.58
CA ALA A 40 42.04 14.16 -21.90
C ALA A 40 40.97 15.12 -21.38
N THR A 41 39.98 15.49 -22.20
CA THR A 41 38.86 16.36 -21.79
C THR A 41 38.03 15.73 -20.66
N LEU A 42 37.71 14.44 -20.77
CA LEU A 42 36.96 13.73 -19.72
C LEU A 42 37.76 13.61 -18.42
N ARG A 43 39.08 13.47 -18.51
CA ARG A 43 39.95 13.44 -17.33
C ARG A 43 40.01 14.80 -16.64
N GLU A 44 40.11 15.89 -17.39
CA GLU A 44 40.03 17.24 -16.85
C GLU A 44 38.70 17.48 -16.13
N SER A 45 37.58 17.14 -16.77
CA SER A 45 36.24 17.25 -16.18
C SER A 45 36.07 16.37 -14.93
N LEU A 46 36.67 15.18 -14.91
CA LEU A 46 36.70 14.32 -13.73
C LEU A 46 37.49 14.98 -12.59
N MET A 47 38.65 15.54 -12.87
CA MET A 47 39.48 16.22 -11.87
C MET A 47 38.78 17.45 -11.30
N GLU A 48 38.15 18.26 -12.15
CA GLU A 48 37.34 19.41 -11.74
C GLU A 48 36.19 18.97 -10.81
N SER A 49 35.42 17.98 -11.22
CA SER A 49 34.30 17.45 -10.41
C SER A 49 34.76 16.89 -9.07
N VAL A 50 35.93 16.24 -9.03
CA VAL A 50 36.51 15.72 -7.78
C VAL A 50 37.01 16.85 -6.90
N ALA A 51 37.67 17.86 -7.49
CA ALA A 51 38.18 19.02 -6.78
C ALA A 51 37.04 19.79 -6.07
N GLU A 52 35.89 19.95 -6.71
CA GLU A 52 34.71 20.61 -6.12
C GLU A 52 34.17 19.94 -4.83
N THR A 53 34.59 18.71 -4.52
CA THR A 53 34.09 18.00 -3.32
C THR A 53 34.87 18.31 -2.04
N ASP A 54 36.00 19.01 -2.14
CA ASP A 54 36.93 19.27 -1.05
C ASP A 54 37.70 20.58 -1.26
N ASP A 55 37.70 21.46 -0.25
CA ASP A 55 38.30 22.81 -0.35
C ASP A 55 39.82 22.76 -0.61
N ASP A 56 40.52 21.75 -0.11
CA ASP A 56 41.97 21.62 -0.32
C ASP A 56 42.25 21.14 -1.76
N LEU A 57 41.39 20.27 -2.31
CA LEU A 57 41.53 19.78 -3.69
C LEU A 57 41.21 20.87 -4.73
N ILE A 58 40.22 21.74 -4.47
CA ILE A 58 39.88 22.84 -5.39
C ILE A 58 40.96 23.91 -5.42
N GLU A 59 41.55 24.28 -4.28
CA GLU A 59 42.67 25.23 -4.23
C GLU A 59 43.86 24.69 -5.03
N LYS A 60 44.23 23.43 -4.79
CA LYS A 60 45.33 22.78 -5.51
C LYS A 60 45.06 22.69 -7.01
N PHE A 61 43.86 22.31 -7.42
CA PHE A 61 43.52 22.22 -8.85
C PHE A 61 43.58 23.57 -9.55
N LEU A 62 43.17 24.67 -8.89
CA LEU A 62 43.26 26.02 -9.43
C LEU A 62 44.71 26.53 -9.54
N GLU A 63 45.60 26.09 -8.65
CA GLU A 63 47.02 26.48 -8.65
C GLU A 63 47.88 25.63 -9.60
N GLU A 64 47.74 24.31 -9.54
CA GLU A 64 48.61 23.34 -10.23
C GLU A 64 48.00 22.80 -11.52
N GLY A 65 46.67 22.85 -11.69
CA GLY A 65 45.95 22.35 -12.87
C GLY A 65 45.80 20.82 -12.95
N GLU A 66 46.38 20.06 -12.01
CA GLU A 66 46.32 18.59 -11.99
C GLU A 66 46.13 18.03 -10.58
N LEU A 67 45.47 16.88 -10.48
CA LEU A 67 45.37 16.08 -9.27
C LEU A 67 46.11 14.75 -9.43
N THR A 68 46.76 14.29 -8.37
CA THR A 68 47.42 12.98 -8.37
C THR A 68 46.40 11.83 -8.38
N PRO A 69 46.76 10.62 -8.85
CA PRO A 69 45.85 9.48 -8.85
C PRO A 69 45.25 9.15 -7.48
N ASP A 70 46.03 9.29 -6.40
CA ASP A 70 45.59 9.03 -5.03
C ASP A 70 44.59 10.09 -4.53
N GLU A 71 44.77 11.35 -4.94
CA GLU A 71 43.84 12.45 -4.67
C GLU A 71 42.52 12.26 -5.42
N ILE A 72 42.58 11.88 -6.70
CA ILE A 72 41.39 11.53 -7.48
C ILE A 72 40.64 10.38 -6.80
N GLN A 73 41.35 9.34 -6.38
CA GLN A 73 40.73 8.18 -5.74
C GLN A 73 40.05 8.55 -4.40
N THR A 74 40.74 9.32 -3.57
CA THR A 74 40.23 9.74 -2.25
C THR A 74 39.06 10.71 -2.40
N GLY A 75 39.18 11.69 -3.31
CA GLY A 75 38.13 12.65 -3.61
C GLY A 75 36.89 11.98 -4.19
N LEU A 76 37.04 11.00 -5.10
CA LEU A 76 35.92 10.17 -5.55
C LEU A 76 35.24 9.44 -4.38
N LYS A 77 36.00 8.75 -3.52
CA LYS A 77 35.43 8.03 -2.38
C LYS A 77 34.63 8.97 -1.46
N ASN A 78 35.17 10.15 -1.17
CA ASN A 78 34.52 11.15 -0.33
C ASN A 78 33.28 11.76 -1.01
N GLY A 79 33.37 12.09 -2.29
CA GLY A 79 32.28 12.61 -3.10
C GLY A 79 31.11 11.63 -3.19
N LEU A 80 31.39 10.33 -3.39
CA LEU A 80 30.37 9.28 -3.40
C LEU A 80 29.71 9.11 -2.02
N ALA A 81 30.51 9.08 -0.95
CA ALA A 81 29.99 8.95 0.42
C ALA A 81 29.03 10.09 0.79
N LYS A 82 29.28 11.31 0.27
CA LYS A 82 28.43 12.50 0.45
C LYS A 82 27.30 12.60 -0.58
N SER A 83 27.21 11.68 -1.55
CA SER A 83 26.29 11.76 -2.71
C SER A 83 26.46 13.04 -3.55
N ALA A 84 27.65 13.63 -3.54
CA ALA A 84 28.01 14.80 -4.36
C ALA A 84 28.42 14.39 -5.79
N ILE A 85 28.98 13.18 -5.94
CA ILE A 85 29.39 12.61 -7.23
C ILE A 85 28.66 11.29 -7.47
N ALA A 86 28.18 11.09 -8.69
CA ALA A 86 27.66 9.81 -9.17
C ALA A 86 28.48 9.34 -10.39
N PRO A 87 29.37 8.34 -10.24
CA PRO A 87 30.19 7.85 -11.35
C PRO A 87 29.35 7.23 -12.46
N ILE A 88 29.69 7.58 -13.69
CA ILE A 88 29.10 6.95 -14.88
C ILE A 88 30.04 5.83 -15.34
N CYS A 89 29.56 4.59 -15.23
CA CYS A 89 30.29 3.41 -15.69
C CYS A 89 29.61 2.81 -16.92
N VAL A 90 30.39 2.39 -17.91
CA VAL A 90 29.88 1.75 -19.13
C VAL A 90 30.01 0.23 -19.05
N CYS A 91 28.95 -0.49 -19.41
CA CYS A 91 28.98 -1.95 -19.53
C CYS A 91 27.88 -2.45 -20.48
N SER A 92 27.99 -3.71 -20.89
CA SER A 92 26.90 -4.46 -21.51
C SER A 92 26.68 -5.73 -20.70
N ALA A 93 25.68 -5.70 -19.81
CA ALA A 93 25.33 -6.84 -18.98
C ALA A 93 24.84 -8.04 -19.80
N ALA A 94 24.08 -7.78 -20.88
CA ALA A 94 23.57 -8.83 -21.77
C ALA A 94 24.68 -9.59 -22.50
N GLN A 95 25.80 -8.92 -22.79
CA GLN A 95 26.97 -9.51 -23.46
C GLN A 95 28.09 -9.91 -22.49
N ASN A 96 27.87 -9.80 -21.16
CA ASN A 96 28.88 -10.02 -20.12
C ASN A 96 30.17 -9.17 -20.30
N LYS A 97 30.03 -7.94 -20.78
CA LYS A 97 31.16 -7.01 -21.02
C LYS A 97 31.17 -5.89 -19.98
N GLY A 98 32.28 -5.71 -19.27
CA GLY A 98 32.47 -4.58 -18.35
C GLY A 98 31.83 -4.73 -16.96
N ILE A 99 31.35 -5.92 -16.60
CA ILE A 99 30.76 -6.16 -15.26
C ILE A 99 31.84 -6.22 -14.17
N SER A 100 32.98 -6.90 -14.40
CA SER A 100 34.06 -7.01 -13.41
C SER A 100 34.60 -5.63 -12.97
N PRO A 101 34.90 -4.69 -13.90
CA PRO A 101 35.31 -3.33 -13.54
C PRO A 101 34.27 -2.59 -12.68
N ILE A 102 32.97 -2.79 -12.91
CA ILE A 102 31.94 -2.18 -12.08
C ILE A 102 32.00 -2.72 -10.65
N LEU A 103 32.25 -4.02 -10.47
CA LEU A 103 32.45 -4.59 -9.14
C LEU A 103 33.70 -4.05 -8.47
N ASP A 104 34.77 -3.82 -9.24
CA ASP A 104 35.99 -3.18 -8.74
C ASP A 104 35.73 -1.73 -8.30
N VAL A 105 35.00 -0.95 -9.09
CA VAL A 105 34.55 0.42 -8.75
C VAL A 105 33.72 0.41 -7.46
N ILE A 106 32.78 -0.53 -7.31
CA ILE A 106 31.99 -0.67 -6.08
C ILE A 106 32.91 -0.92 -4.88
N ASN A 107 33.86 -1.84 -4.99
CA ASN A 107 34.78 -2.15 -3.89
C ASN A 107 35.74 -1.00 -3.56
N MET A 108 36.17 -0.23 -4.55
CA MET A 108 37.12 0.86 -4.37
C MET A 108 36.48 2.13 -3.81
N TYR A 109 35.28 2.49 -4.27
CA TYR A 109 34.72 3.82 -4.05
C TYR A 109 33.42 3.85 -3.22
N MET A 110 32.64 2.76 -3.16
CA MET A 110 31.43 2.77 -2.35
C MET A 110 31.76 2.71 -0.85
N PRO A 111 30.96 3.35 0.02
CA PRO A 111 31.23 3.42 1.44
C PRO A 111 31.16 2.04 2.11
N SER A 112 32.14 1.75 2.96
CA SER A 112 32.10 0.61 3.86
C SER A 112 31.04 0.84 4.95
N PRO A 113 30.44 -0.21 5.53
CA PRO A 113 29.61 -0.06 6.73
C PRO A 113 30.30 0.70 7.88
N ALA A 114 31.63 0.65 7.95
CA ALA A 114 32.43 1.38 8.94
C ALA A 114 32.52 2.89 8.65
N ASP A 115 32.35 3.30 7.40
CA ASP A 115 32.40 4.70 6.98
C ASP A 115 31.05 5.43 7.20
N ARG A 116 30.03 4.71 7.68
CA ARG A 116 28.67 5.23 7.83
C ARG A 116 28.54 6.05 9.12
N PRO A 117 27.85 7.21 9.10
CA PRO A 117 27.55 7.95 10.33
C PRO A 117 26.62 7.15 11.25
N SER A 118 26.58 7.56 12.53
CA SER A 118 25.61 7.06 13.51
C SER A 118 24.19 7.16 12.98
N ILE A 119 23.38 6.13 13.23
CA ILE A 119 21.97 6.13 12.86
C ILE A 119 21.11 6.52 14.08
N GLN A 120 20.10 7.36 13.84
CA GLN A 120 19.15 7.75 14.87
C GLN A 120 18.13 6.64 15.13
N ALA A 121 17.90 6.36 16.41
CA ALA A 121 16.84 5.49 16.90
C ALA A 121 16.11 6.17 18.07
N LYS A 122 15.09 5.52 18.62
CA LYS A 122 14.37 5.98 19.82
C LYS A 122 14.45 4.93 20.91
N LYS A 123 14.64 5.33 22.16
CA LYS A 123 14.38 4.47 23.31
C LYS A 123 12.88 4.15 23.41
N VAL A 124 12.52 3.15 24.20
CA VAL A 124 11.12 2.75 24.45
C VAL A 124 10.27 3.90 25.02
N ASN A 125 10.89 4.85 25.74
CA ASN A 125 10.24 6.06 26.28
C ASN A 125 10.11 7.21 25.25
N GLY A 126 10.61 7.03 24.02
CA GLY A 126 10.54 8.01 22.93
C GLY A 126 11.73 8.96 22.82
N GLU A 127 12.70 8.91 23.75
CA GLU A 127 13.91 9.74 23.66
C GLU A 127 14.79 9.31 22.48
N PRO A 128 15.38 10.26 21.72
CA PRO A 128 16.32 9.93 20.65
C PRO A 128 17.59 9.31 21.22
N VAL A 129 18.18 8.37 20.49
CA VAL A 129 19.45 7.75 20.80
C VAL A 129 20.23 7.49 19.51
N GLU A 130 21.53 7.74 19.55
CA GLU A 130 22.43 7.45 18.44
C GLU A 130 23.00 6.05 18.55
N VAL A 131 22.99 5.33 17.43
CA VAL A 131 23.54 3.98 17.31
C VAL A 131 24.79 4.06 16.44
N GLN A 132 25.95 3.83 17.06
CA GLN A 132 27.25 3.87 16.39
C GLN A 132 27.57 2.49 15.77
N PRO A 133 28.14 2.44 14.56
CA PRO A 133 28.43 1.19 13.86
C PRO A 133 29.71 0.50 14.35
N GLN A 134 29.77 0.21 15.65
CA GLN A 134 30.92 -0.40 16.31
C GLN A 134 30.54 -1.72 17.00
N ALA A 135 31.50 -2.63 17.10
CA ALA A 135 31.29 -4.01 17.58
C ALA A 135 31.15 -4.12 19.10
N ASP A 136 31.67 -3.14 19.84
CA ASP A 136 31.63 -3.01 21.31
C ASP A 136 30.37 -2.31 21.83
N GLN A 137 29.54 -1.77 20.93
CA GLN A 137 28.24 -1.20 21.26
C GLN A 137 27.19 -2.29 21.51
N PRO A 138 26.06 -1.97 22.17
CA PRO A 138 24.94 -2.90 22.31
C PRO A 138 24.43 -3.37 20.94
N PHE A 139 23.99 -4.64 20.87
CA PHE A 139 23.44 -5.20 19.64
C PHE A 139 22.18 -4.44 19.21
N ALA A 140 22.14 -4.00 17.95
CA ALA A 140 20.96 -3.43 17.34
C ALA A 140 20.89 -3.75 15.84
N ALA A 141 19.72 -4.18 15.40
CA ALA A 141 19.44 -4.54 14.02
C ALA A 141 18.00 -4.15 13.61
N LEU A 142 17.83 -3.87 12.32
CA LEU A 142 16.53 -3.58 11.70
C LEU A 142 16.18 -4.70 10.73
N VAL A 143 14.99 -5.27 10.89
CA VAL A 143 14.42 -6.20 9.93
C VAL A 143 13.88 -5.41 8.74
N PHE A 144 14.48 -5.59 7.57
CA PHE A 144 14.06 -4.89 6.36
C PHE A 144 13.30 -5.79 5.38
N LYS A 145 13.34 -7.12 5.59
CA LYS A 145 12.58 -8.05 4.76
C LYS A 145 12.23 -9.32 5.50
N THR A 146 10.97 -9.72 5.40
CA THR A 146 10.50 -11.07 5.70
C THR A 146 10.09 -11.76 4.41
N MET A 147 10.36 -13.06 4.33
CA MET A 147 9.99 -13.91 3.20
C MET A 147 9.33 -15.18 3.73
N ALA A 148 8.14 -15.50 3.24
CA ALA A 148 7.55 -16.81 3.40
C ALA A 148 8.21 -17.77 2.40
N ASP A 149 8.96 -18.73 2.94
CA ASP A 149 9.52 -19.85 2.21
C ASP A 149 8.67 -21.12 2.48
N PRO A 150 8.28 -21.88 1.44
CA PRO A 150 7.44 -23.07 1.62
C PRO A 150 8.05 -24.19 2.47
N TYR A 151 9.39 -24.25 2.58
CA TYR A 151 10.09 -25.36 3.23
C TYR A 151 10.63 -24.97 4.61
N THR A 152 11.23 -23.80 4.72
CA THR A 152 11.91 -23.32 5.93
C THR A 152 11.01 -22.46 6.83
N GLY A 153 9.84 -22.05 6.34
CA GLY A 153 8.90 -21.17 7.03
C GLY A 153 9.21 -19.70 6.76
N ARG A 154 8.97 -18.83 7.76
CA ARG A 154 9.31 -17.41 7.65
C ARG A 154 10.83 -17.25 7.77
N LEU A 155 11.46 -16.67 6.74
CA LEU A 155 12.83 -16.21 6.73
C LEU A 155 12.85 -14.70 7.01
N THR A 156 13.54 -14.30 8.06
CA THR A 156 13.66 -12.90 8.50
C THR A 156 15.05 -12.40 8.17
N ILE A 157 15.13 -11.34 7.37
CA ILE A 157 16.38 -10.74 6.91
C ILE A 157 16.52 -9.36 7.55
N PHE A 158 17.65 -9.14 8.20
CA PHE A 158 17.91 -7.94 8.97
C PHE A 158 19.33 -7.42 8.74
N ARG A 159 19.48 -6.11 8.91
CA ARG A 159 20.76 -5.41 8.88
C ARG A 159 21.20 -5.11 10.30
N ILE A 160 22.40 -5.53 10.66
CA ILE A 160 23.02 -5.18 11.94
C ILE A 160 23.64 -3.79 11.83
N TYR A 161 23.27 -2.90 12.73
CA TYR A 161 23.77 -1.54 12.82
C TYR A 161 24.86 -1.40 13.87
N SER A 162 24.74 -2.07 15.02
CA SER A 162 25.73 -2.00 16.10
C SER A 162 25.83 -3.32 16.84
N GLY A 163 26.95 -3.49 17.54
CA GLY A 163 27.23 -4.62 18.41
C GLY A 163 27.40 -5.95 17.71
N THR A 164 27.75 -6.95 18.52
CA THR A 164 27.83 -8.35 18.11
C THR A 164 26.74 -9.13 18.84
N LEU A 165 26.11 -10.07 18.13
CA LEU A 165 25.09 -10.90 18.75
C LEU A 165 25.74 -12.00 19.56
N GLN A 166 25.36 -12.11 20.84
CA GLN A 166 25.78 -13.19 21.72
C GLN A 166 24.60 -14.09 22.07
N GLY A 167 24.81 -15.41 22.07
CA GLY A 167 23.79 -16.39 22.40
C GLY A 167 22.84 -16.71 21.25
N ASP A 168 21.65 -17.23 21.59
CA ASP A 168 20.66 -17.76 20.64
C ASP A 168 19.28 -17.08 20.75
N THR A 169 19.24 -15.88 21.33
CA THR A 169 18.00 -15.13 21.58
C THR A 169 18.11 -13.69 21.10
N PHE A 170 17.07 -13.20 20.42
CA PHE A 170 16.85 -11.79 20.11
C PHE A 170 15.79 -11.19 21.05
N TYR A 171 15.92 -9.91 21.37
CA TYR A 171 14.80 -9.13 21.91
C TYR A 171 14.22 -8.23 20.82
N ASN A 172 12.95 -8.47 20.46
CA ASN A 172 12.19 -7.60 19.55
C ASN A 172 11.55 -6.48 20.38
N SER A 173 12.14 -5.29 20.31
CA SER A 173 11.72 -4.11 21.08
C SER A 173 10.44 -3.47 20.54
N THR A 174 10.17 -3.60 19.23
CA THR A 174 8.93 -3.14 18.60
C THR A 174 7.72 -3.89 19.17
N LYS A 175 7.85 -5.20 19.36
CA LYS A 175 6.79 -6.09 19.89
C LYS A 175 6.93 -6.43 21.38
N LYS A 176 8.01 -5.98 22.01
CA LYS A 176 8.35 -6.22 23.43
C LYS A 176 8.37 -7.71 23.79
N THR A 177 8.95 -8.53 22.92
CA THR A 177 9.00 -10.00 23.07
C THR A 177 10.40 -10.54 22.80
N SER A 178 10.74 -11.65 23.46
CA SER A 178 12.00 -12.37 23.20
C SER A 178 11.76 -13.52 22.24
N GLU A 179 12.65 -13.69 21.27
CA GLU A 179 12.56 -14.77 20.29
C GLU A 179 13.87 -15.53 20.20
N ARG A 180 13.77 -16.86 20.34
CA ARG A 180 14.91 -17.76 20.20
C ARG A 180 15.11 -18.11 18.74
N PHE A 181 16.37 -18.15 18.31
CA PHE A 181 16.74 -18.60 16.96
C PHE A 181 17.64 -19.85 17.00
N GLY A 182 17.75 -20.52 15.85
CA GLY A 182 18.61 -21.69 15.69
C GLY A 182 19.98 -21.33 15.13
N GLN A 183 20.04 -21.11 13.81
CA GLN A 183 21.27 -20.80 13.08
C GLN A 183 21.10 -19.47 12.33
N LEU A 184 22.18 -18.71 12.22
CA LEU A 184 22.27 -17.51 11.41
C LEU A 184 22.87 -17.84 10.04
N TYR A 185 22.37 -17.17 9.01
CA TYR A 185 22.79 -17.40 7.63
C TYR A 185 23.17 -16.11 6.93
N VAL A 186 24.22 -16.17 6.13
CA VAL A 186 24.46 -15.22 5.03
C VAL A 186 23.82 -15.79 3.77
N LEU A 187 23.06 -14.96 3.05
CA LEU A 187 22.39 -15.35 1.81
C LEU A 187 23.27 -15.05 0.61
N GLU A 188 23.56 -16.07 -0.19
CA GLU A 188 24.30 -15.94 -1.46
C GLU A 188 23.45 -16.46 -2.61
N GLY A 189 22.64 -15.57 -3.20
CA GLY A 189 21.66 -15.94 -4.20
C GLY A 189 20.62 -16.94 -3.65
N LYS A 190 20.75 -18.22 -4.00
CA LYS A 190 19.89 -19.30 -3.52
C LYS A 190 20.51 -20.10 -2.37
N GLU A 191 21.78 -19.90 -2.08
CA GLU A 191 22.51 -20.62 -1.04
C GLU A 191 22.40 -19.91 0.31
N GLN A 192 22.37 -20.70 1.38
CA GLN A 192 22.36 -20.24 2.76
C GLN A 192 23.62 -20.73 3.44
N LYS A 193 24.56 -19.82 3.74
CA LYS A 193 25.81 -20.18 4.41
C LYS A 193 25.70 -19.92 5.91
N PRO A 194 25.85 -20.95 6.76
CA PRO A 194 25.79 -20.76 8.20
C PRO A 194 26.98 -19.92 8.66
N VAL A 195 26.73 -19.02 9.61
CA VAL A 195 27.77 -18.21 10.28
C VAL A 195 27.62 -18.29 11.79
N ASP A 196 28.77 -18.33 12.48
CA ASP A 196 28.84 -18.46 13.94
C ASP A 196 28.89 -17.11 14.66
N SER A 197 29.38 -16.08 13.98
CA SER A 197 29.51 -14.72 14.52
C SER A 197 29.01 -13.71 13.51
N VAL A 198 28.34 -12.68 14.03
CA VAL A 198 27.78 -11.58 13.25
C VAL A 198 28.08 -10.26 13.92
N GLY A 199 28.35 -9.23 13.13
CA GLY A 199 28.72 -7.91 13.62
C GLY A 199 28.10 -6.77 12.81
N PRO A 200 28.42 -5.51 13.18
CA PRO A 200 27.91 -4.32 12.52
C PRO A 200 28.20 -4.38 11.03
N GLY A 201 27.21 -4.04 10.23
CA GLY A 201 27.37 -4.01 8.79
C GLY A 201 27.06 -5.31 8.06
N MET A 202 26.75 -6.40 8.78
CA MET A 202 26.33 -7.65 8.14
C MET A 202 24.83 -7.65 7.85
N ILE A 203 24.44 -8.31 6.76
CA ILE A 203 23.05 -8.65 6.45
C ILE A 203 22.87 -10.13 6.71
N ILE A 204 21.99 -10.47 7.64
CA ILE A 204 21.82 -11.82 8.16
C ILE A 204 20.37 -12.26 7.98
N ALA A 205 20.20 -13.54 7.71
CA ALA A 205 18.91 -14.19 7.67
C ALA A 205 18.78 -15.23 8.78
N VAL A 206 17.56 -15.34 9.33
CA VAL A 206 17.21 -16.32 10.35
C VAL A 206 15.83 -16.89 10.05
N ALA A 207 15.68 -18.20 10.20
CA ALA A 207 14.41 -18.88 9.96
C ALA A 207 13.59 -19.00 11.26
N LYS A 208 12.27 -19.03 11.11
CA LYS A 208 11.29 -19.43 12.15
C LYS A 208 11.17 -18.50 13.35
N LEU A 209 11.40 -17.20 13.17
CA LEU A 209 10.89 -16.20 14.12
C LEU A 209 9.36 -16.14 13.99
N LYS A 210 8.67 -16.19 15.13
CA LYS A 210 7.21 -16.26 15.24
C LYS A 210 6.58 -14.89 15.08
N GLU A 211 7.11 -13.92 15.82
CA GLU A 211 6.51 -12.59 15.94
C GLU A 211 7.19 -11.57 15.03
N THR A 212 8.51 -11.62 14.85
CA THR A 212 9.24 -10.60 14.09
C THR A 212 8.82 -10.52 12.61
N VAL A 213 8.53 -9.29 12.16
CA VAL A 213 8.14 -8.94 10.78
C VAL A 213 8.99 -7.79 10.20
N THR A 214 8.80 -7.49 8.91
CA THR A 214 9.46 -6.34 8.25
C THR A 214 9.15 -5.04 8.99
N GLY A 215 10.20 -4.27 9.30
CA GLY A 215 10.13 -3.00 10.05
C GLY A 215 10.43 -3.14 11.54
N ASP A 216 10.49 -4.36 12.09
CA ASP A 216 10.79 -4.57 13.51
C ASP A 216 12.27 -4.35 13.84
N THR A 217 12.52 -3.94 15.09
CA THR A 217 13.88 -3.78 15.64
C THR A 217 14.24 -4.96 16.54
N LEU A 218 15.42 -5.55 16.31
CA LEU A 218 16.03 -6.56 17.17
C LEU A 218 17.19 -5.92 17.93
N CYS A 219 17.23 -6.02 19.25
CA CYS A 219 18.28 -5.38 20.05
C CYS A 219 18.64 -6.18 21.32
N ASP A 220 19.60 -5.65 22.07
CA ASP A 220 19.89 -6.08 23.45
C ASP A 220 18.73 -5.70 24.39
N PRO A 221 18.17 -6.64 25.19
CA PRO A 221 17.11 -6.35 26.15
C PRO A 221 17.53 -5.36 27.26
N ALA A 222 18.81 -5.26 27.59
CA ALA A 222 19.31 -4.28 28.57
C ALA A 222 19.32 -2.85 28.00
N ASN A 223 19.33 -2.70 26.67
CA ASN A 223 19.40 -1.43 25.96
C ASN A 223 18.30 -1.36 24.89
N PRO A 224 17.01 -1.34 25.26
CA PRO A 224 15.93 -1.45 24.30
C PRO A 224 15.76 -0.15 23.50
N ILE A 225 15.92 -0.28 22.18
CA ILE A 225 15.77 0.82 21.21
C ILE A 225 14.83 0.40 20.08
N VAL A 226 14.28 1.36 19.35
CA VAL A 226 13.38 1.16 18.22
C VAL A 226 13.85 2.06 17.08
N PHE A 227 14.19 1.45 15.95
CA PHE A 227 14.42 2.18 14.71
C PHE A 227 13.10 2.65 14.11
N THR A 228 13.12 3.78 13.42
CA THR A 228 11.98 4.19 12.59
C THR A 228 12.11 3.50 11.23
N PRO A 229 11.23 2.55 10.88
CA PRO A 229 11.29 1.90 9.57
C PRO A 229 10.92 2.89 8.46
N PRO A 230 11.36 2.66 7.21
CA PRO A 230 10.89 3.43 6.06
C PRO A 230 9.36 3.34 5.94
N GLU A 231 8.70 4.47 5.67
CA GLU A 231 7.26 4.48 5.44
C GLU A 231 6.93 3.78 4.11
N PRO A 232 6.05 2.77 4.11
CA PRO A 232 5.65 2.12 2.87
C PRO A 232 4.79 3.07 2.03
N LEU A 233 4.89 2.92 0.71
CA LEU A 233 3.98 3.60 -0.21
C LEU A 233 2.54 3.16 0.06
N LYS A 234 1.62 4.12 0.14
CA LYS A 234 0.20 3.83 0.29
C LYS A 234 -0.34 3.17 -0.99
N PRO A 235 -1.22 2.16 -0.88
CA PRO A 235 -1.85 1.58 -2.05
C PRO A 235 -2.77 2.61 -2.72
N VAL A 236 -2.81 2.60 -4.05
CA VAL A 236 -3.57 3.56 -4.87
C VAL A 236 -4.67 2.92 -5.69
N ILE A 237 -4.69 1.59 -5.80
CA ILE A 237 -5.75 0.82 -6.46
C ILE A 237 -6.20 -0.35 -5.60
N SER A 238 -7.44 -0.77 -5.80
CA SER A 238 -8.03 -1.94 -5.14
C SER A 238 -8.76 -2.82 -6.16
N TYR A 239 -8.61 -4.14 -6.02
CA TYR A 239 -9.34 -5.14 -6.80
C TYR A 239 -10.05 -6.12 -5.87
N ALA A 240 -11.21 -6.60 -6.30
CA ALA A 240 -11.87 -7.70 -5.62
C ALA A 240 -11.12 -9.00 -5.91
N VAL A 241 -10.79 -9.72 -4.83
CA VAL A 241 -10.11 -11.01 -4.90
C VAL A 241 -11.12 -12.14 -4.85
N SER A 242 -10.95 -13.08 -5.77
CA SER A 242 -11.62 -14.38 -5.75
C SER A 242 -10.62 -15.51 -5.98
N ALA A 243 -11.09 -16.73 -5.74
CA ALA A 243 -10.36 -17.96 -6.01
C ALA A 243 -11.29 -18.96 -6.70
N LYS A 244 -10.69 -19.99 -7.31
CA LYS A 244 -11.45 -21.15 -7.77
C LYS A 244 -12.15 -21.82 -6.58
N LYS A 245 -13.35 -22.35 -6.83
CA LYS A 245 -14.16 -23.01 -5.81
C LYS A 245 -13.36 -24.14 -5.14
N GLY A 246 -13.17 -24.04 -3.83
CA GLY A 246 -12.38 -24.99 -3.02
C GLY A 246 -10.97 -24.50 -2.64
N ASP A 247 -10.43 -23.49 -3.32
CA ASP A 247 -9.10 -22.93 -3.03
C ASP A 247 -9.13 -21.63 -2.21
N GLU A 248 -10.32 -21.13 -1.84
CA GLU A 248 -10.50 -19.83 -1.18
C GLU A 248 -9.65 -19.67 0.08
N GLU A 249 -9.73 -20.62 1.02
CA GLU A 249 -8.95 -20.58 2.27
C GLU A 249 -7.44 -20.54 2.01
N LYS A 250 -6.99 -21.28 0.99
CA LYS A 250 -5.58 -21.35 0.61
C LYS A 250 -5.10 -20.07 -0.07
N VAL A 251 -5.93 -19.43 -0.89
CA VAL A 251 -5.63 -18.12 -1.49
C VAL A 251 -5.56 -17.04 -0.42
N PHE A 252 -6.57 -16.93 0.45
CA PHE A 252 -6.58 -15.90 1.49
C PHE A 252 -5.42 -16.08 2.50
N SER A 253 -5.14 -17.30 2.94
CA SER A 253 -3.98 -17.55 3.80
C SER A 253 -2.64 -17.25 3.12
N SER A 254 -2.55 -17.43 1.80
CA SER A 254 -1.36 -17.06 1.01
C SER A 254 -1.21 -15.56 0.86
N ILE A 255 -2.31 -14.82 0.67
CA ILE A 255 -2.31 -13.35 0.63
C ILE A 255 -1.86 -12.79 1.98
N THR A 256 -2.36 -13.32 3.10
CA THR A 256 -1.92 -12.90 4.43
C THR A 256 -0.41 -13.05 4.60
N LYS A 257 0.19 -14.14 4.09
CA LYS A 257 1.65 -14.31 4.08
C LYS A 257 2.35 -13.28 3.20
N MET A 258 1.74 -12.83 2.11
CA MET A 258 2.30 -11.76 1.26
C MET A 258 2.23 -10.39 1.94
N LEU A 259 1.19 -10.10 2.72
CA LEU A 259 1.08 -8.86 3.52
C LEU A 259 2.25 -8.72 4.51
N ASP A 260 2.68 -9.84 5.12
CA ASP A 260 3.87 -9.86 5.98
C ASP A 260 5.17 -9.55 5.21
N GLU A 261 5.24 -9.87 3.91
CA GLU A 261 6.43 -9.63 3.07
C GLU A 261 6.43 -8.23 2.44
N ASP A 262 5.26 -7.66 2.17
CA ASP A 262 5.06 -6.45 1.39
C ASP A 262 4.10 -5.49 2.10
N LEU A 263 4.68 -4.50 2.77
CA LEU A 263 3.96 -3.50 3.56
C LEU A 263 3.13 -2.52 2.71
N THR A 264 3.26 -2.56 1.38
CA THR A 264 2.46 -1.73 0.47
C THR A 264 1.12 -2.39 0.11
N LEU A 265 0.95 -3.67 0.44
CA LEU A 265 -0.29 -4.39 0.26
C LEU A 265 -1.24 -4.17 1.43
N GLN A 266 -2.53 -4.04 1.12
CA GLN A 266 -3.59 -4.00 2.12
C GLN A 266 -4.73 -4.94 1.72
N LEU A 267 -5.28 -5.66 2.68
CA LEU A 267 -6.43 -6.52 2.50
C LEU A 267 -7.58 -6.00 3.34
N THR A 268 -8.71 -5.69 2.73
CA THR A 268 -9.87 -5.13 3.42
C THR A 268 -11.14 -5.85 2.97
N ARG A 269 -12.03 -6.18 3.91
CA ARG A 269 -13.35 -6.71 3.57
C ARG A 269 -14.34 -5.57 3.48
N GLN A 270 -14.88 -5.35 2.28
CA GLN A 270 -15.92 -4.36 2.08
C GLN A 270 -17.25 -4.90 2.62
N GLN A 271 -17.84 -4.21 3.59
CA GLN A 271 -19.01 -4.72 4.31
C GLN A 271 -20.26 -4.72 3.42
N GLN A 272 -20.44 -3.67 2.62
CA GLN A 272 -21.60 -3.49 1.74
C GLN A 272 -21.65 -4.54 0.64
N THR A 273 -20.54 -4.74 -0.07
CA THR A 273 -20.47 -5.65 -1.23
C THR A 273 -20.08 -7.07 -0.82
N LYS A 274 -19.65 -7.26 0.44
CA LYS A 274 -19.10 -8.50 1.01
C LYS A 274 -17.83 -8.99 0.29
N GLN A 275 -17.27 -8.21 -0.63
CA GLN A 275 -16.05 -8.55 -1.35
C GLN A 275 -14.83 -8.33 -0.46
N VAL A 276 -13.83 -9.18 -0.62
CA VAL A 276 -12.49 -8.93 -0.08
C VAL A 276 -11.69 -8.19 -1.15
N LEU A 277 -11.17 -7.03 -0.79
CA LEU A 277 -10.40 -6.15 -1.65
C LEU A 277 -8.92 -6.26 -1.30
N ILE A 278 -8.10 -6.55 -2.30
CA ILE A 278 -6.64 -6.39 -2.21
C ILE A 278 -6.27 -5.05 -2.84
N SER A 279 -5.46 -4.28 -2.12
CA SER A 279 -4.98 -2.99 -2.57
C SER A 279 -3.46 -3.00 -2.68
N GLY A 280 -2.92 -2.27 -3.66
CA GLY A 280 -1.48 -2.16 -3.89
C GLY A 280 -1.13 -0.90 -4.66
N VAL A 281 0.17 -0.69 -4.92
CA VAL A 281 0.67 0.49 -5.64
C VAL A 281 0.43 0.48 -7.15
N GLY A 282 -0.05 -0.62 -7.74
CA GLY A 282 -0.21 -0.72 -9.19
C GLY A 282 -0.77 -2.07 -9.63
N ARG A 283 -1.30 -2.14 -10.87
CA ARG A 283 -1.90 -3.38 -11.39
C ARG A 283 -0.82 -4.44 -11.60
N VAL A 284 0.28 -4.05 -12.23
CA VAL A 284 1.46 -4.92 -12.41
C VAL A 284 1.96 -5.45 -11.07
N HIS A 285 1.92 -4.63 -10.01
CA HIS A 285 2.28 -5.07 -8.67
C HIS A 285 1.36 -6.21 -8.19
N LEU A 286 0.04 -6.05 -8.27
CA LEU A 286 -0.91 -7.10 -7.89
C LEU A 286 -0.78 -8.37 -8.76
N ASP A 287 -0.52 -8.22 -10.05
CA ASP A 287 -0.28 -9.34 -10.97
C ASP A 287 0.99 -10.12 -10.58
N VAL A 288 2.08 -9.41 -10.23
CA VAL A 288 3.32 -10.03 -9.73
C VAL A 288 3.09 -10.74 -8.39
N VAL A 289 2.29 -10.16 -7.49
CA VAL A 289 1.88 -10.81 -6.24
C VAL A 289 1.11 -12.09 -6.52
N GLY A 290 0.15 -12.07 -7.44
CA GLY A 290 -0.57 -13.26 -7.89
C GLY A 290 0.34 -14.33 -8.49
N ALA A 291 1.29 -13.93 -9.34
CA ALA A 291 2.27 -14.84 -9.92
C ALA A 291 3.20 -15.46 -8.85
N ARG A 292 3.60 -14.68 -7.84
CA ARG A 292 4.37 -15.17 -6.68
C ARG A 292 3.58 -16.16 -5.85
N ILE A 293 2.30 -15.87 -5.56
CA ILE A 293 1.40 -16.77 -4.83
C ILE A 293 1.26 -18.10 -5.60
N LYS A 294 1.05 -18.04 -6.91
CA LYS A 294 0.97 -19.22 -7.79
C LYS A 294 2.26 -20.03 -7.76
N LYS A 295 3.41 -19.37 -7.86
CA LYS A 295 4.73 -20.03 -7.85
C LYS A 295 5.08 -20.64 -6.49
N LYS A 296 4.79 -19.96 -5.37
CA LYS A 296 5.17 -20.40 -4.01
C LYS A 296 4.19 -21.41 -3.43
N PHE A 297 2.88 -21.23 -3.67
CA PHE A 297 1.83 -21.99 -2.97
C PHE A 297 0.93 -22.80 -3.90
N GLY A 298 1.08 -22.65 -5.22
CA GLY A 298 0.32 -23.42 -6.21
C GLY A 298 -1.16 -23.06 -6.28
N VAL A 299 -1.54 -21.83 -5.91
CA VAL A 299 -2.93 -21.33 -6.02
C VAL A 299 -3.00 -20.07 -6.86
N GLU A 300 -4.11 -19.91 -7.55
CA GLU A 300 -4.34 -18.79 -8.46
C GLU A 300 -5.27 -17.77 -7.81
N MET A 301 -4.77 -16.54 -7.70
CA MET A 301 -5.53 -15.39 -7.25
C MET A 301 -6.18 -14.75 -8.47
N GLU A 302 -7.51 -14.61 -8.45
CA GLU A 302 -8.25 -13.94 -9.51
C GLU A 302 -8.60 -12.51 -9.05
N LEU A 303 -8.35 -11.55 -9.93
CA LEU A 303 -8.65 -10.13 -9.70
C LEU A 303 -9.82 -9.72 -10.58
N SER A 304 -10.79 -9.05 -9.97
CA SER A 304 -11.94 -8.47 -10.65
C SER A 304 -12.16 -7.02 -10.22
N THR A 305 -12.81 -6.24 -11.08
CA THR A 305 -13.19 -4.87 -10.75
C THR A 305 -14.07 -4.87 -9.50
N PRO A 306 -13.75 -4.07 -8.47
CA PRO A 306 -14.53 -4.03 -7.25
C PRO A 306 -15.92 -3.46 -7.54
N LYS A 307 -16.94 -4.03 -6.89
CA LYS A 307 -18.29 -3.47 -6.92
C LYS A 307 -18.30 -2.13 -6.17
N ILE A 308 -19.00 -1.15 -6.73
CA ILE A 308 -19.21 0.12 -6.06
C ILE A 308 -20.19 -0.08 -4.90
N PRO A 309 -19.86 0.37 -3.68
CA PRO A 309 -20.72 0.24 -2.52
C PRO A 309 -21.81 1.32 -2.57
N TYR A 310 -22.74 1.22 -3.53
CA TYR A 310 -23.91 2.10 -3.56
C TYR A 310 -24.74 1.97 -2.28
N MET A 311 -25.50 3.01 -1.96
CA MET A 311 -26.43 3.05 -0.84
C MET A 311 -27.79 3.57 -1.31
N GLU A 312 -28.83 3.37 -0.52
CA GLU A 312 -30.16 3.92 -0.78
C GLU A 312 -30.52 4.97 0.28
N THR A 313 -31.33 5.95 -0.09
CA THR A 313 -32.00 6.83 0.89
C THR A 313 -33.35 7.28 0.35
N ILE A 314 -34.08 8.10 1.11
CA ILE A 314 -35.38 8.63 0.72
C ILE A 314 -35.32 10.14 0.58
N ARG A 315 -36.16 10.71 -0.29
CA ARG A 315 -36.24 12.17 -0.50
C ARG A 315 -37.32 12.84 0.35
N GLY A 316 -38.44 12.16 0.56
CA GLY A 316 -39.62 12.67 1.23
C GLY A 316 -39.95 11.91 2.52
N SER A 317 -41.09 12.25 3.11
CA SER A 317 -41.61 11.59 4.30
C SER A 317 -42.89 10.84 3.99
N ALA A 318 -43.13 9.71 4.66
CA ALA A 318 -44.35 8.93 4.50
C ALA A 318 -44.84 8.39 5.84
N ARG A 319 -46.17 8.26 5.99
CA ARG A 319 -46.80 7.60 7.14
C ARG A 319 -47.54 6.36 6.66
N VAL A 320 -47.08 5.19 7.08
CA VAL A 320 -47.54 3.92 6.51
C VAL A 320 -47.82 2.86 7.57
N GLN A 321 -48.70 1.92 7.21
CA GLN A 321 -49.04 0.75 8.02
C GLN A 321 -48.31 -0.51 7.55
N GLY A 322 -47.59 -1.16 8.46
CA GLY A 322 -47.11 -2.52 8.33
C GLY A 322 -47.95 -3.47 9.16
N LYS A 323 -48.79 -4.27 8.49
CA LYS A 323 -49.65 -5.26 9.14
C LYS A 323 -49.31 -6.66 8.66
N HIS A 324 -48.94 -7.52 9.60
CA HIS A 324 -48.72 -8.95 9.41
C HIS A 324 -49.80 -9.72 10.15
N LYS A 325 -50.74 -10.31 9.41
CA LYS A 325 -51.79 -11.19 9.95
C LYS A 325 -51.76 -12.50 9.18
N LYS A 326 -51.33 -13.59 9.82
CA LYS A 326 -51.32 -14.92 9.22
C LYS A 326 -51.97 -15.94 10.15
N GLN A 327 -52.94 -16.65 9.60
CA GLN A 327 -53.66 -17.73 10.28
C GLN A 327 -53.46 -19.02 9.48
N SER A 328 -52.26 -19.61 9.59
CA SER A 328 -52.04 -21.01 9.20
C SER A 328 -52.42 -21.92 10.38
N GLY A 329 -52.77 -23.19 10.15
CA GLY A 329 -53.33 -24.13 11.13
C GLY A 329 -52.52 -24.47 12.40
N GLY A 330 -51.55 -23.63 12.79
CA GLY A 330 -50.86 -23.60 14.08
C GLY A 330 -51.11 -22.28 14.84
N ARG A 331 -50.17 -21.86 15.70
CA ARG A 331 -50.27 -20.60 16.48
C ARG A 331 -50.38 -19.40 15.54
N GLY A 332 -51.41 -18.56 15.73
CA GLY A 332 -51.63 -17.38 14.90
C GLY A 332 -50.49 -16.37 15.02
N GLN A 333 -50.28 -15.57 13.97
CA GLN A 333 -49.32 -14.46 13.97
C GLN A 333 -50.04 -13.15 13.70
N TYR A 334 -49.87 -12.20 14.61
CA TYR A 334 -50.41 -10.84 14.50
C TYR A 334 -49.35 -9.81 14.89
N GLY A 335 -49.08 -8.85 13.99
CA GLY A 335 -48.28 -7.67 14.28
C GLY A 335 -48.79 -6.52 13.42
N ASP A 336 -48.98 -5.35 14.01
CA ASP A 336 -49.49 -4.17 13.31
C ASP A 336 -48.84 -2.92 13.88
N CYS A 337 -48.11 -2.19 13.04
CA CYS A 337 -47.46 -0.95 13.40
C CYS A 337 -47.64 0.11 12.32
N TRP A 338 -47.68 1.36 12.77
CA TRP A 338 -47.63 2.54 11.92
C TRP A 338 -46.33 3.26 12.17
N ILE A 339 -45.62 3.55 11.09
CA ILE A 339 -44.38 4.32 11.14
C ILE A 339 -44.51 5.60 10.35
N GLU A 340 -43.83 6.64 10.80
CA GLU A 340 -43.52 7.84 10.03
C GLU A 340 -42.04 7.79 9.68
N ILE A 341 -41.73 7.72 8.40
CA ILE A 341 -40.36 7.76 7.88
C ILE A 341 -40.07 9.15 7.32
N SER A 342 -38.87 9.66 7.55
CA SER A 342 -38.39 10.95 7.05
C SER A 342 -36.87 10.92 6.82
N PRO A 343 -36.33 11.71 5.87
CA PRO A 343 -34.90 11.73 5.60
C PRO A 343 -34.12 12.35 6.76
N LEU A 344 -32.90 11.87 6.97
CA LEU A 344 -31.95 12.38 7.96
C LEU A 344 -30.53 12.44 7.36
N PRO A 345 -30.26 13.37 6.43
CA PRO A 345 -28.98 13.46 5.72
C PRO A 345 -27.80 13.61 6.70
N GLY A 346 -26.81 12.71 6.59
CA GLY A 346 -25.63 12.67 7.44
C GLY A 346 -25.86 12.22 8.89
N GLY A 347 -27.10 11.87 9.27
CA GLY A 347 -27.44 11.44 10.63
C GLY A 347 -27.55 9.92 10.81
N GLY A 348 -27.36 9.12 9.74
CA GLY A 348 -27.41 7.67 9.82
C GLY A 348 -28.82 7.13 10.06
N TYR A 349 -29.02 6.39 11.15
CA TYR A 349 -30.33 5.81 11.51
C TYR A 349 -30.79 6.30 12.87
N GLU A 350 -32.00 6.87 12.93
CA GLU A 350 -32.63 7.27 14.18
C GLU A 350 -34.02 6.62 14.34
N PHE A 351 -34.21 5.84 15.40
CA PHE A 351 -35.50 5.28 15.77
C PHE A 351 -36.13 6.04 16.93
N VAL A 352 -37.37 6.52 16.76
CA VAL A 352 -38.09 7.29 17.79
C VAL A 352 -39.39 6.57 18.15
N ASP A 353 -39.51 6.13 19.41
CA ASP A 353 -40.75 5.57 19.93
C ASP A 353 -41.71 6.68 20.39
N LYS A 354 -42.81 6.88 19.66
CA LYS A 354 -43.89 7.84 19.99
C LYS A 354 -45.19 7.15 20.42
N ILE A 355 -45.16 5.87 20.79
CA ILE A 355 -46.38 5.13 21.14
C ILE A 355 -46.98 5.64 22.47
N ILE A 356 -48.25 6.07 22.41
CA ILE A 356 -49.05 6.52 23.54
C ILE A 356 -50.08 5.43 23.92
N GLY A 357 -50.36 5.25 25.21
CA GLY A 357 -51.50 4.43 25.67
C GLY A 357 -51.35 2.91 25.57
N GLY A 358 -50.15 2.39 25.25
CA GLY A 358 -49.87 0.95 25.29
C GLY A 358 -50.45 0.14 24.11
N VAL A 359 -50.80 0.79 22.99
CA VAL A 359 -51.32 0.15 21.77
C VAL A 359 -50.34 -0.87 21.14
N ILE A 360 -49.05 -0.73 21.47
CA ILE A 360 -48.03 -1.78 21.31
C ILE A 360 -47.32 -1.96 22.68
N PRO A 361 -47.33 -3.18 23.25
CA PRO A 361 -46.56 -3.51 24.45
C PRO A 361 -45.08 -3.18 24.29
N GLN A 362 -44.43 -2.61 25.32
CA GLN A 362 -43.02 -2.19 25.26
C GLN A 362 -42.07 -3.32 24.81
N GLN A 363 -42.35 -4.56 25.20
CA GLN A 363 -41.55 -5.73 24.80
C GLN A 363 -41.49 -5.98 23.28
N TYR A 364 -42.47 -5.49 22.50
CA TYR A 364 -42.51 -5.72 21.04
C TYR A 364 -41.97 -4.54 20.22
N ARG A 365 -41.75 -3.36 20.83
CA ARG A 365 -41.26 -2.17 20.11
C ARG A 365 -39.83 -2.34 19.58
N PRO A 366 -38.87 -2.91 20.35
CA PRO A 366 -37.54 -3.23 19.82
C PRO A 366 -37.57 -4.22 18.65
N ALA A 367 -38.59 -5.09 18.59
CA ALA A 367 -38.75 -6.03 17.49
C ALA A 367 -39.10 -5.32 16.18
N VAL A 368 -39.95 -4.28 16.25
CA VAL A 368 -40.28 -3.43 15.10
C VAL A 368 -39.03 -2.73 14.58
N ASP A 369 -38.26 -2.11 15.46
CA ASP A 369 -36.97 -1.48 15.15
C ASP A 369 -36.00 -2.46 14.48
N LYS A 370 -35.81 -3.64 15.07
CA LYS A 370 -34.97 -4.69 14.47
C LYS A 370 -35.46 -5.13 13.09
N GLY A 371 -36.78 -5.18 12.88
CA GLY A 371 -37.39 -5.49 11.59
C GLY A 371 -37.14 -4.42 10.53
N ILE A 372 -37.09 -3.16 10.94
CA ILE A 372 -36.72 -2.01 10.11
C ILE A 372 -35.24 -2.11 9.74
N GLN A 373 -34.34 -2.25 10.71
CA GLN A 373 -32.89 -2.34 10.48
C GLN A 373 -32.52 -3.48 9.52
N GLU A 374 -33.10 -4.68 9.68
CA GLU A 374 -32.86 -5.80 8.75
C GLU A 374 -33.40 -5.56 7.35
N ALA A 375 -34.46 -4.75 7.22
CA ALA A 375 -34.99 -4.35 5.92
C ALA A 375 -34.13 -3.26 5.29
N MET A 376 -33.57 -2.35 6.09
CA MET A 376 -32.61 -1.33 5.64
C MET A 376 -31.34 -1.98 5.11
N GLU A 377 -30.76 -2.96 5.80
CA GLU A 377 -29.55 -3.67 5.36
C GLU A 377 -29.72 -4.37 4.02
N LYS A 378 -30.93 -4.84 3.72
CA LYS A 378 -31.24 -5.54 2.47
C LYS A 378 -31.57 -4.62 1.31
N GLY A 379 -31.79 -3.33 1.56
CA GLY A 379 -32.30 -2.40 0.55
C GLY A 379 -33.74 -2.67 0.14
N VAL A 380 -34.30 -1.71 -0.59
CA VAL A 380 -35.67 -1.75 -1.11
C VAL A 380 -35.71 -1.53 -2.62
N LEU A 381 -34.78 -0.72 -3.17
CA LEU A 381 -34.75 -0.34 -4.57
C LEU A 381 -33.92 -1.30 -5.43
N ALA A 382 -32.62 -1.44 -5.11
CA ALA A 382 -31.64 -2.23 -5.85
C ALA A 382 -30.86 -3.19 -4.93
N GLY A 383 -31.33 -3.38 -3.70
CA GLY A 383 -30.72 -4.31 -2.75
C GLY A 383 -29.54 -3.72 -1.98
N TYR A 384 -29.35 -2.41 -2.02
CA TYR A 384 -28.26 -1.72 -1.31
C TYR A 384 -28.72 -1.20 0.05
N PRO A 385 -27.83 -1.13 1.07
CA PRO A 385 -28.22 -0.68 2.40
C PRO A 385 -28.82 0.74 2.38
N VAL A 386 -29.94 0.92 3.09
CA VAL A 386 -30.58 2.23 3.24
C VAL A 386 -29.92 3.01 4.38
N ILE A 387 -29.52 4.26 4.14
CA ILE A 387 -28.88 5.15 5.12
C ILE A 387 -29.64 6.49 5.24
N ASP A 388 -29.28 7.28 6.25
CA ASP A 388 -29.75 8.65 6.44
C ASP A 388 -31.27 8.77 6.55
N ILE A 389 -31.86 7.99 7.46
CA ILE A 389 -33.29 7.98 7.71
C ILE A 389 -33.65 8.02 9.19
N LYS A 390 -34.76 8.69 9.47
CA LYS A 390 -35.42 8.73 10.77
C LYS A 390 -36.75 8.01 10.68
N VAL A 391 -36.99 7.08 11.60
CA VAL A 391 -38.23 6.31 11.70
C VAL A 391 -38.87 6.53 13.06
N ALA A 392 -40.09 7.08 13.07
CA ALA A 392 -40.88 7.21 14.28
C ALA A 392 -42.00 6.16 14.32
N LEU A 393 -42.06 5.36 15.39
CA LEU A 393 -43.15 4.43 15.65
C LEU A 393 -44.30 5.20 16.33
N VAL A 394 -45.40 5.40 15.61
CA VAL A 394 -46.46 6.34 16.02
C VAL A 394 -47.76 5.67 16.48
N ASP A 395 -48.09 4.49 15.94
CA ASP A 395 -49.33 3.79 16.28
C ASP A 395 -49.19 2.28 16.00
N GLY A 396 -50.20 1.49 16.35
CA GLY A 396 -50.27 0.07 16.03
C GLY A 396 -51.39 -0.65 16.74
N SER A 397 -51.40 -1.97 16.63
CA SER A 397 -52.32 -2.81 17.37
C SER A 397 -51.72 -4.18 17.67
N PHE A 398 -52.20 -4.84 18.72
CA PHE A 398 -51.78 -6.19 19.07
C PHE A 398 -52.98 -7.07 19.43
N HIS A 399 -52.82 -8.38 19.24
CA HIS A 399 -53.73 -9.43 19.72
C HIS A 399 -53.10 -10.18 20.88
N ASN A 400 -53.85 -10.42 21.97
CA ASN A 400 -53.30 -10.99 23.22
C ASN A 400 -52.66 -12.38 23.06
N VAL A 401 -53.13 -13.19 22.11
CA VAL A 401 -52.70 -14.59 21.95
C VAL A 401 -51.78 -14.78 20.75
N ASP A 402 -52.04 -14.04 19.67
CA ASP A 402 -51.38 -14.25 18.37
C ASP A 402 -50.21 -13.28 18.12
N SER A 403 -50.03 -12.30 19.00
CA SER A 403 -48.88 -11.39 18.88
C SER A 403 -47.60 -12.03 19.37
N SER A 404 -46.52 -11.80 18.63
CA SER A 404 -45.18 -12.25 18.98
C SER A 404 -44.14 -11.25 18.51
N GLU A 405 -42.96 -11.32 19.10
CA GLU A 405 -41.80 -10.51 18.70
C GLU A 405 -41.52 -10.66 17.19
N MET A 406 -41.56 -11.90 16.68
CA MET A 406 -41.36 -12.18 15.26
C MET A 406 -42.45 -11.55 14.38
N ALA A 407 -43.71 -11.53 14.82
CA ALA A 407 -44.80 -10.92 14.05
C ALA A 407 -44.64 -9.38 13.96
N PHE A 408 -44.22 -8.73 15.05
CA PHE A 408 -43.93 -7.29 15.05
C PHE A 408 -42.66 -6.93 14.26
N LYS A 409 -41.67 -7.82 14.25
CA LYS A 409 -40.49 -7.68 13.40
C LYS A 409 -40.85 -7.73 11.91
N ILE A 410 -41.69 -8.67 11.50
CA ILE A 410 -42.18 -8.74 10.11
C ILE A 410 -43.03 -7.51 9.78
N ALA A 411 -43.90 -7.08 10.71
CA ALA A 411 -44.70 -5.87 10.55
C ALA A 411 -43.83 -4.62 10.34
N GLY A 412 -42.77 -4.43 11.13
CA GLY A 412 -41.80 -3.35 10.97
C GLY A 412 -41.09 -3.37 9.61
N SER A 413 -40.64 -4.56 9.17
CA SER A 413 -40.03 -4.73 7.85
C SER A 413 -40.99 -4.37 6.70
N LEU A 414 -42.25 -4.77 6.79
CA LEU A 414 -43.29 -4.44 5.80
C LEU A 414 -43.63 -2.95 5.82
N ALA A 415 -43.73 -2.35 7.01
CA ALA A 415 -43.96 -0.92 7.16
C ALA A 415 -42.83 -0.13 6.48
N PHE A 416 -41.58 -0.49 6.78
CA PHE A 416 -40.40 0.16 6.23
C PHE A 416 -40.37 0.13 4.70
N LYS A 417 -40.55 -1.06 4.09
CA LYS A 417 -40.53 -1.21 2.63
C LYS A 417 -41.57 -0.34 1.93
N LYS A 418 -42.80 -0.30 2.46
CA LYS A 418 -43.86 0.55 1.92
C LYS A 418 -43.55 2.04 2.12
N GLY A 419 -43.09 2.40 3.31
CA GLY A 419 -42.78 3.78 3.66
C GLY A 419 -41.65 4.34 2.81
N ALA A 420 -40.60 3.54 2.60
CA ALA A 420 -39.49 3.91 1.74
C ALA A 420 -39.94 4.14 0.28
N GLN A 421 -40.79 3.26 -0.27
CA GLN A 421 -41.34 3.43 -1.62
C GLN A 421 -42.19 4.71 -1.75
N GLU A 422 -43.08 4.99 -0.78
CA GLU A 422 -43.92 6.19 -0.79
C GLU A 422 -43.11 7.47 -0.53
N ALA A 423 -42.01 7.39 0.21
CA ALA A 423 -41.10 8.49 0.50
C ALA A 423 -40.15 8.83 -0.65
N GLY A 424 -40.18 8.08 -1.75
CA GLY A 424 -39.32 8.30 -2.93
C GLY A 424 -37.88 7.88 -2.69
N LEU A 425 -37.59 6.60 -2.94
CA LEU A 425 -36.25 6.02 -2.88
C LEU A 425 -35.33 6.57 -3.97
N ILE A 426 -34.11 6.90 -3.57
CA ILE A 426 -33.02 7.33 -4.46
C ILE A 426 -31.75 6.53 -4.16
N LEU A 427 -30.90 6.42 -5.17
CA LEU A 427 -29.60 5.77 -5.06
C LEU A 427 -28.52 6.81 -4.74
N LEU A 428 -27.58 6.43 -3.90
CA LEU A 428 -26.41 7.21 -3.53
C LEU A 428 -25.13 6.50 -3.98
N GLU A 429 -24.17 7.26 -4.50
CA GLU A 429 -22.82 6.78 -4.83
C GLU A 429 -21.76 7.41 -3.92
N PRO A 430 -20.69 6.66 -3.60
CA PRO A 430 -19.58 7.19 -2.81
C PRO A 430 -18.75 8.17 -3.64
N TYR A 431 -18.54 9.36 -3.10
CA TYR A 431 -17.56 10.32 -3.56
C TYR A 431 -16.26 10.17 -2.78
N VAL A 432 -15.15 10.34 -3.47
CA VAL A 432 -13.81 10.31 -2.89
C VAL A 432 -13.11 11.66 -3.08
N ASN A 433 -12.30 12.04 -2.10
CA ASN A 433 -11.32 13.10 -2.26
C ASN A 433 -10.07 12.51 -2.92
N MET A 434 -9.64 13.13 -4.00
CA MET A 434 -8.43 12.80 -4.75
C MET A 434 -7.43 13.94 -4.65
N GLU A 435 -6.20 13.59 -4.32
CA GLU A 435 -5.04 14.48 -4.45
C GLU A 435 -4.17 13.93 -5.57
N ILE A 436 -4.00 14.69 -6.66
CA ILE A 436 -3.26 14.27 -7.86
C ILE A 436 -2.03 15.17 -8.01
N ARG A 437 -0.85 14.58 -8.15
CA ARG A 437 0.43 15.29 -8.30
C ARG A 437 0.99 15.04 -9.69
N VAL A 438 1.19 16.10 -10.45
CA VAL A 438 1.67 16.03 -11.85
C VAL A 438 2.61 17.19 -12.17
N GLY A 439 3.41 17.05 -13.22
CA GLY A 439 4.16 18.17 -13.78
C GLY A 439 3.24 19.22 -14.42
N LYS A 440 3.71 20.47 -14.49
CA LYS A 440 2.95 21.62 -15.04
C LYS A 440 2.40 21.37 -16.44
N ASP A 441 3.13 20.64 -17.26
CA ASP A 441 2.77 20.38 -18.65
C ASP A 441 1.52 19.49 -18.78
N HIS A 442 1.16 18.74 -17.74
CA HIS A 442 0.04 17.79 -17.76
C HIS A 442 -1.23 18.32 -17.08
N VAL A 443 -1.20 19.51 -16.47
CA VAL A 443 -2.34 20.04 -15.70
C VAL A 443 -3.60 20.15 -16.56
N GLY A 444 -3.47 20.61 -17.81
CA GLY A 444 -4.60 20.76 -18.73
C GLY A 444 -5.31 19.42 -19.02
N ASP A 445 -4.54 18.36 -19.26
CA ASP A 445 -5.05 17.03 -19.56
C ASP A 445 -5.78 16.43 -18.34
N ILE A 446 -5.21 16.58 -17.14
CA ILE A 446 -5.84 16.12 -15.89
C ILE A 446 -7.15 16.86 -15.61
N MET A 447 -7.19 18.18 -15.82
CA MET A 447 -8.42 18.95 -15.66
C MET A 447 -9.50 18.52 -16.65
N GLY A 448 -9.12 18.19 -17.89
CA GLY A 448 -10.04 17.65 -18.90
C GLY A 448 -10.59 16.28 -18.50
N ASP A 449 -9.73 15.36 -18.07
CA ASP A 449 -10.10 14.01 -17.62
C ASP A 449 -11.03 14.06 -16.41
N LEU A 450 -10.70 14.84 -15.38
CA LEU A 450 -11.55 15.00 -14.18
C LEU A 450 -12.95 15.50 -14.53
N ASN A 451 -13.06 16.49 -15.43
CA ASN A 451 -14.36 16.98 -15.88
C ASN A 451 -15.17 15.88 -16.61
N SER A 452 -14.52 15.05 -17.42
CA SER A 452 -15.18 13.92 -18.09
C SER A 452 -15.69 12.86 -17.12
N ARG A 453 -15.04 12.74 -15.95
CA ARG A 453 -15.35 11.82 -14.85
C ARG A 453 -16.29 12.40 -13.80
N ARG A 454 -17.02 13.49 -14.10
CA ARG A 454 -17.92 14.18 -13.15
C ARG A 454 -17.19 14.66 -11.89
N GLY A 455 -15.88 14.89 -11.99
CA GLY A 455 -15.04 15.39 -10.92
C GLY A 455 -15.26 16.89 -10.67
N LYS A 456 -15.32 17.27 -9.40
CA LYS A 456 -15.39 18.66 -8.93
C LYS A 456 -14.00 19.05 -8.42
N VAL A 457 -13.32 19.95 -9.12
CA VAL A 457 -12.00 20.44 -8.69
C VAL A 457 -12.21 21.44 -7.55
N MET A 458 -11.57 21.16 -6.40
CA MET A 458 -11.67 21.96 -5.17
C MET A 458 -10.60 23.03 -5.09
N GLY A 459 -9.41 22.76 -5.66
CA GLY A 459 -8.28 23.68 -5.64
C GLY A 459 -7.06 23.08 -6.31
N MET A 460 -6.05 23.93 -6.52
CA MET A 460 -4.76 23.57 -7.06
C MET A 460 -3.66 24.29 -6.28
N ASP A 461 -2.68 23.55 -5.82
CA ASP A 461 -1.52 24.05 -5.08
C ASP A 461 -0.24 23.67 -5.83
N SER A 462 0.83 24.44 -5.68
CA SER A 462 2.13 24.13 -6.29
C SER A 462 3.15 23.77 -5.19
N MET A 463 3.83 22.62 -5.32
CA MET A 463 4.83 22.15 -4.36
C MET A 463 5.97 21.42 -5.08
N ASP A 464 7.21 21.80 -4.80
CA ASP A 464 8.43 21.13 -5.31
C ASP A 464 8.49 20.97 -6.84
N GLY A 465 7.98 21.96 -7.59
CA GLY A 465 7.95 21.92 -9.05
C GLY A 465 6.83 21.05 -9.64
N LEU A 466 6.01 20.42 -8.79
CA LEU A 466 4.79 19.71 -9.16
C LEU A 466 3.55 20.55 -8.84
N GLU A 467 2.48 20.29 -9.58
CA GLU A 467 1.15 20.82 -9.31
C GLU A 467 0.31 19.74 -8.64
N ILE A 468 -0.36 20.12 -7.55
CA ILE A 468 -1.23 19.29 -6.73
C ILE A 468 -2.66 19.71 -6.99
N ILE A 469 -3.44 18.84 -7.62
CA ILE A 469 -4.85 19.07 -7.94
C ILE A 469 -5.71 18.31 -6.93
N ASN A 470 -6.54 19.03 -6.18
CA ASN A 470 -7.48 18.48 -5.23
C ASN A 470 -8.87 18.41 -5.88
N ALA A 471 -9.47 17.23 -5.95
CA ALA A 471 -10.77 17.03 -6.59
C ALA A 471 -11.66 16.04 -5.83
N GLN A 472 -12.97 16.19 -5.98
CA GLN A 472 -13.96 15.22 -5.54
C GLN A 472 -14.54 14.50 -6.73
N VAL A 473 -14.43 13.17 -6.76
CA VAL A 473 -14.84 12.36 -7.92
C VAL A 473 -15.68 11.18 -7.43
N PRO A 474 -16.73 10.78 -8.15
CA PRO A 474 -17.43 9.54 -7.83
C PRO A 474 -16.50 8.34 -7.97
N GLN A 475 -16.52 7.43 -6.99
CA GLN A 475 -15.63 6.26 -6.97
C GLN A 475 -15.80 5.38 -8.22
N ALA A 476 -17.02 5.33 -8.78
CA ALA A 476 -17.34 4.58 -10.00
C ALA A 476 -16.49 5.01 -11.21
N GLU A 477 -16.10 6.27 -11.26
CA GLU A 477 -15.42 6.87 -12.41
C GLU A 477 -13.90 6.69 -12.36
N ILE A 478 -13.34 6.19 -11.25
CA ILE A 478 -11.89 6.18 -11.01
C ILE A 478 -11.29 4.78 -10.88
N LEU A 479 -12.07 3.73 -11.17
CA LEU A 479 -11.64 2.34 -11.07
C LEU A 479 -10.40 2.04 -11.95
N SER A 480 -10.28 2.73 -13.09
CA SER A 480 -9.13 2.62 -14.02
C SER A 480 -8.10 3.74 -13.89
N TYR A 481 -8.31 4.70 -12.99
CA TYR A 481 -7.63 6.00 -13.03
C TYR A 481 -6.10 5.90 -12.98
N ALA A 482 -5.53 4.95 -12.24
CA ALA A 482 -4.07 4.75 -12.21
C ALA A 482 -3.46 4.46 -13.60
N THR A 483 -4.16 3.69 -14.43
CA THR A 483 -3.71 3.35 -15.79
C THR A 483 -3.83 4.56 -16.71
N ASP A 484 -4.94 5.28 -16.58
CA ASP A 484 -5.23 6.47 -17.38
C ASP A 484 -4.24 7.60 -17.04
N LEU A 485 -3.98 7.84 -15.76
CA LEU A 485 -2.99 8.81 -15.28
C LEU A 485 -1.58 8.48 -15.78
N THR A 486 -1.17 7.20 -15.70
CA THR A 486 0.13 6.76 -16.21
C THR A 486 0.26 7.07 -17.70
N SER A 487 -0.81 6.84 -18.46
CA SER A 487 -0.84 7.09 -19.91
C SER A 487 -0.78 8.59 -20.25
N MET A 488 -1.48 9.44 -19.48
CA MET A 488 -1.47 10.90 -19.68
C MET A 488 -0.15 11.56 -19.30
N THR A 489 0.56 11.02 -18.31
CA THR A 489 1.73 11.66 -17.69
C THR A 489 3.06 10.98 -18.02
N GLY A 490 3.05 9.94 -18.86
CA GLY A 490 4.23 9.11 -19.10
C GLY A 490 4.76 8.40 -17.85
N GLY A 491 3.90 8.20 -16.84
CA GLY A 491 4.24 7.58 -15.56
C GLY A 491 4.84 8.52 -14.51
N LEU A 492 4.83 9.84 -14.74
CA LEU A 492 5.33 10.84 -13.78
C LEU A 492 4.26 11.34 -12.80
N GLY A 493 2.98 11.05 -13.08
CA GLY A 493 1.87 11.41 -12.20
C GLY A 493 1.67 10.43 -11.04
N SER A 494 1.26 10.94 -9.89
CA SER A 494 0.83 10.14 -8.75
C SER A 494 -0.48 10.67 -8.19
N PHE A 495 -1.22 9.84 -7.45
CA PHE A 495 -2.45 10.27 -6.80
C PHE A 495 -2.71 9.51 -5.51
N SER A 496 -3.52 10.09 -4.62
CA SER A 496 -4.06 9.42 -3.45
C SER A 496 -5.58 9.60 -3.38
N VAL A 497 -6.25 8.65 -2.73
CA VAL A 497 -7.71 8.61 -2.65
C VAL A 497 -8.13 8.41 -1.19
N SER A 498 -9.14 9.16 -0.75
CA SER A 498 -9.79 8.96 0.55
C SER A 498 -11.31 9.11 0.42
N PHE A 499 -12.08 8.34 1.20
CA PHE A 499 -13.54 8.47 1.21
C PHE A 499 -13.95 9.87 1.68
N SER A 500 -14.95 10.46 1.02
CA SER A 500 -15.49 11.77 1.38
C SER A 500 -16.89 11.63 1.98
N HIS A 501 -17.88 11.30 1.14
CA HIS A 501 -19.29 11.21 1.51
C HIS A 501 -20.08 10.46 0.43
N TYR A 502 -21.39 10.38 0.59
CA TYR A 502 -22.32 9.86 -0.42
C TYR A 502 -23.11 11.02 -1.05
N GLU A 503 -23.25 11.02 -2.38
CA GLU A 503 -24.14 11.95 -3.11
C GLU A 503 -25.16 11.18 -3.95
N GLU A 504 -26.25 11.86 -4.35
CA GLU A 504 -27.29 11.28 -5.23
C GLU A 504 -26.72 10.91 -6.60
N VAL A 505 -27.01 9.69 -7.05
CA VAL A 505 -26.64 9.22 -8.39
C VAL A 505 -27.49 9.92 -9.44
N PRO A 506 -26.90 10.47 -10.52
CA PRO A 506 -27.66 11.03 -11.63
C PRO A 506 -28.67 10.03 -12.19
N ALA A 507 -29.90 10.47 -12.47
CA ALA A 507 -31.03 9.60 -12.84
C ALA A 507 -30.70 8.60 -13.97
N GLN A 508 -29.99 9.03 -15.01
CA GLN A 508 -29.60 8.19 -16.14
C GLN A 508 -28.65 7.04 -15.77
N ILE A 509 -27.81 7.23 -14.74
CA ILE A 509 -26.90 6.22 -14.22
C ILE A 509 -27.64 5.31 -13.24
N ALA A 510 -28.48 5.91 -12.38
CA ALA A 510 -29.28 5.18 -11.41
C ALA A 510 -30.15 4.09 -12.06
N GLU A 511 -30.84 4.39 -13.16
CA GLU A 511 -31.66 3.41 -13.90
C GLU A 511 -30.84 2.20 -14.37
N LYS A 512 -29.60 2.41 -14.84
CA LYS A 512 -28.71 1.33 -15.26
C LYS A 512 -28.26 0.47 -14.09
N VAL A 513 -27.85 1.10 -12.99
CA VAL A 513 -27.40 0.39 -11.78
C VAL A 513 -28.54 -0.44 -11.19
N ILE A 514 -29.76 0.09 -11.15
CA ILE A 514 -30.95 -0.63 -10.67
C ILE A 514 -31.26 -1.82 -11.59
N ALA A 515 -31.17 -1.65 -12.91
CA ALA A 515 -31.38 -2.74 -13.86
C ALA A 515 -30.35 -3.86 -13.70
N GLU A 516 -29.06 -3.52 -13.57
CA GLU A 516 -27.98 -4.50 -13.37
C GLU A 516 -28.11 -5.25 -12.05
N ALA A 517 -28.48 -4.55 -10.96
CA ALA A 517 -28.70 -5.18 -9.67
C ALA A 517 -29.85 -6.19 -9.70
N ASN A 518 -30.95 -5.85 -10.38
CA ASN A 518 -32.12 -6.72 -10.50
C ASN A 518 -31.93 -7.91 -11.47
N LEU A 519 -30.90 -7.89 -12.33
CA LEU A 519 -30.52 -8.99 -13.21
C LEU A 519 -29.58 -10.01 -12.56
N GLY A 520 -28.95 -9.63 -11.44
CA GLY A 520 -27.95 -10.44 -10.73
C GLY A 520 -28.50 -11.34 -9.61
N ASP A 521 -29.81 -11.22 -9.30
CA ASP A 521 -30.60 -12.16 -8.51
C ASP A 521 -31.31 -13.17 -9.43
#